data_AF-A0A497I533-F1
#
_entry.id   AF-A0A497I533-F1
#
_cell.length_a   1.000
_cell.length_b   1.000
_cell.length_c   1.000
_cell.angle_alpha   90.00
_cell.angle_beta   90.00
_cell.angle_gamma   90.00
#
_symmetry.space_group_name_H-M   'P 1'
#
loop_
_entity.id
_entity.type
_entity.pdbx_description
1 polymer ?
#
loop_
_entity_poly.entity_id
_entity_poly.type
_entity_poly.pdbx_seq_one_letter_code
_entity_poly.pdbx_strand_id
1 'polypeptide(L)' 'MRLLEIGVLTILLGFFITFLALLREGEVKFAIGGFIGPIPFGFANEPSLLVLIVFLIFFLLIIFLLFQLFQA' A
#
# COMPACT_ATOMS: atom_id res chain seq x y z
N MET A 1 6.84 15.19 16.36
CA MET A 1 6.98 13.91 15.64
C MET A 1 7.39 14.22 14.22
N ARG A 2 8.45 13.58 13.72
CA ARG A 2 8.87 13.73 12.31
C ARG A 2 7.86 12.98 11.43
N LEU A 3 7.56 13.48 10.24
CA LEU A 3 6.62 12.86 9.29
C LEU A 3 6.95 11.37 9.03
N LEU A 4 8.24 11.03 9.06
CA LEU A 4 8.74 9.66 8.92
C LEU A 4 8.26 8.73 10.05
N GLU A 5 8.24 9.20 11.30
CA GLU A 5 7.77 8.42 12.46
C GLU A 5 6.28 8.11 12.32
N ILE A 6 5.48 9.09 11.87
CA ILE A 6 4.04 8.93 11.61
C ILE A 6 3.80 7.93 10.49
N GLY A 7 4.59 7.99 9.41
CA GLY A 7 4.52 7.05 8.29
C GLY A 7 4.80 5.62 8.73
N VAL A 8 5.90 5.40 9.47
CA VAL A 8 6.27 4.07 9.99
C VAL A 8 5.19 3.52 10.93
N LEU A 9 4.68 4.34 11.86
CA LEU A 9 3.60 3.92 12.77
C LEU A 9 2.33 3.53 12.02
N THR A 10 1.96 4.28 10.97
CA THR A 10 0.79 3.98 10.13
C THR A 10 0.95 2.63 9.42
N ILE A 11 2.13 2.33 8.89
CA ILE A 11 2.43 1.04 8.23
C ILE A 11 2.30 -0.11 9.24
N LEU A 12 2.91 0.03 10.42
CA LEU A 12 2.84 -0.98 11.48
C LEU A 12 1.41 -1.23 11.96
N LEU A 13 0.61 -0.16 12.08
CA LEU A 13 -0.82 -0.24 12.41
C LEU A 13 -1.61 -1.00 11.35
N GLY A 14 -1.36 -0.72 10.07
CA GLY A 14 -1.98 -1.45 8.96
C GLY A 14 -1.71 -2.95 9.05
N PHE A 15 -0.43 -3.34 9.20
CA PHE A 15 -0.06 -4.75 9.38
C PHE A 15 -0.70 -5.38 10.60
N PHE A 16 -0.74 -4.67 11.73
CA PHE A 16 -1.35 -5.17 12.97
C PHE A 16 -2.85 -5.43 12.80
N ILE A 17 -3.58 -4.52 12.14
CA ILE A 17 -5.01 -4.70 11.85
C ILE A 17 -5.23 -5.89 10.91
N THR A 18 -4.43 -6.03 9.85
CA THR A 18 -4.51 -7.18 8.93
C THR A 18 -4.23 -8.49 9.67
N PHE A 19 -3.27 -8.51 10.58
CA PHE A 19 -2.95 -9.67 11.40
C PHE A 19 -4.09 -10.04 12.37
N LEU A 20 -4.67 -9.04 13.04
CA LEU A 20 -5.85 -9.26 13.90
C LEU A 20 -7.06 -9.74 13.10
N ALA A 21 -7.25 -9.25 11.87
CA ALA A 21 -8.29 -9.73 10.99
C ALA A 21 -8.09 -11.21 10.67
N LEU A 22 -6.86 -11.63 10.33
CA LEU A 22 -6.49 -13.03 10.07
C LEU A 22 -6.80 -14.01 11.22
N LEU A 23 -6.85 -13.52 12.46
CA LEU A 23 -7.17 -14.33 13.64
C LEU A 23 -8.68 -14.55 13.86
N ARG A 24 -9.55 -13.85 13.13
CA ARG A 24 -11.00 -14.08 13.18
C ARG A 24 -11.38 -15.22 12.24
N GLU A 25 -12.34 -16.06 12.65
CA GLU A 25 -12.93 -17.11 11.81
C GLU A 25 -13.68 -16.48 10.63
N GLY A 26 -12.96 -16.25 9.53
CA GLY A 26 -13.48 -15.70 8.28
C GLY A 26 -12.40 -15.64 7.21
N GLU A 27 -12.80 -15.66 5.94
CA GLU A 27 -11.87 -15.47 4.82
C GLU A 27 -11.39 -14.02 4.80
N VAL A 28 -10.20 -13.78 5.36
CA VAL A 28 -9.63 -12.44 5.43
C VAL A 28 -8.98 -12.11 4.11
N LYS A 29 -9.57 -11.15 3.41
CA LYS A 29 -9.08 -10.65 2.14
C LYS A 29 -7.99 -9.62 2.40
N PHE A 30 -6.81 -9.82 1.80
CA PHE A 30 -5.68 -8.94 1.96
C PHE A 30 -4.97 -8.73 0.63
N ALA A 31 -4.36 -7.57 0.53
CA ALA A 31 -3.44 -7.25 -0.55
C ALA A 31 -2.30 -6.40 0.02
N ILE A 32 -1.10 -6.63 -0.49
CA ILE A 32 0.12 -5.91 -0.14
C ILE A 32 0.77 -5.52 -1.46
N GLY A 33 1.24 -4.28 -1.59
CA GLY A 33 1.98 -3.88 -2.76
C GLY A 33 2.76 -2.60 -2.55
N GLY A 34 3.60 -2.28 -3.51
CA GLY A 34 4.44 -1.10 -3.49
C GLY A 34 5.33 -1.03 -4.71
N PHE A 35 6.54 -0.53 -4.53
CA PHE A 35 7.54 -0.40 -5.58
C PHE A 35 8.86 -1.06 -5.18
N ILE A 36 9.48 -1.80 -6.10
CA ILE A 36 10.89 -2.20 -6.02
C ILE A 36 11.63 -1.36 -7.05
N GLY A 37 12.30 -0.30 -6.59
CA GLY A 37 12.78 0.75 -7.49
C GLY A 37 11.61 1.40 -8.24
N PRO A 38 11.64 1.53 -9.58
CA PRO A 38 10.53 2.05 -10.37
C PRO A 38 9.46 1.00 -10.72
N ILE A 39 9.68 -0.28 -10.40
CA ILE A 39 8.81 -1.38 -10.81
C ILE A 39 7.70 -1.56 -9.76
N PRO A 40 6.41 -1.39 -10.14
CA PRO A 40 5.30 -1.66 -9.24
C PRO A 40 5.19 -3.17 -8.97
N PHE A 41 4.95 -3.54 -7.71
CA PHE A 41 4.71 -4.92 -7.30
C PHE A 41 3.45 -5.01 -6.42
N GLY A 42 2.79 -6.17 -6.43
CA GLY A 42 1.63 -6.42 -5.59
C GLY A 42 1.37 -7.91 -5.44
N PHE A 43 0.81 -8.28 -4.29
CA PHE A 43 0.35 -9.61 -3.95
C PHE A 43 -1.00 -9.49 -3.24
N ALA A 44 -1.96 -10.33 -3.61
CA ALA A 44 -3.26 -10.37 -2.94
C ALA A 44 -3.78 -11.81 -2.95
N ASN A 45 -4.62 -12.13 -1.97
CA ASN A 45 -5.33 -13.41 -1.98
C ASN A 45 -6.65 -13.37 -2.76
N GLU A 46 -7.07 -12.19 -3.24
CA GLU A 46 -8.23 -12.02 -4.11
C GLU A 46 -7.85 -11.19 -5.36
N PRO A 47 -8.24 -11.63 -6.58
CA PRO A 47 -7.90 -10.92 -7.82
C PRO A 47 -8.37 -9.47 -7.86
N SER A 48 -9.57 -9.18 -7.34
CA SER A 48 -10.13 -7.82 -7.29
C SER A 48 -9.27 -6.88 -6.45
N LEU A 49 -8.71 -7.37 -5.34
CA LEU A 49 -7.81 -6.60 -4.48
C LEU A 49 -6.43 -6.40 -5.11
N LEU A 50 -5.93 -7.37 -5.88
CA LEU A 50 -4.67 -7.20 -6.61
C LEU A 50 -4.79 -6.05 -7.62
N VAL A 51 -5.87 -6.04 -8.40
CA VAL A 51 -6.15 -4.97 -9.37
C VAL A 51 -6.25 -3.62 -8.67
N LEU A 52 -6.97 -3.55 -7.54
CA LEU A 52 -7.10 -2.34 -6.75
C LEU A 52 -5.73 -1.81 -6.29
N ILE A 53 -4.87 -2.68 -5.73
CA ILE A 53 -3.54 -2.28 -5.24
C ILE A 53 -2.66 -1.80 -6.38
N VAL A 54 -2.61 -2.53 -7.50
CA VAL A 54 -1.79 -2.12 -8.64
C VAL A 54 -2.25 -0.78 -9.19
N PHE A 55 -3.58 -0.55 -9.27
CA PHE A 55 -4.12 0.74 -9.69
C PHE A 55 -3.73 1.88 -8.73
N LEU A 56 -3.85 1.66 -7.41
CA LEU A 56 -3.49 2.64 -6.38
C LEU A 56 -2.00 3.01 -6.44
N ILE A 57 -1.14 2.02 -6.64
CA ILE A 57 0.30 2.18 -6.81
C ILE A 57 0.60 3.07 -8.02
N PHE A 58 0.03 2.76 -9.19
CA PHE A 58 0.19 3.58 -10.39
C PHE A 58 -0.35 5.01 -10.21
N PHE A 59 -1.51 5.16 -9.57
CA PHE A 59 -2.09 6.47 -9.29
C PHE A 59 -1.18 7.33 -8.40
N LEU A 60 -0.61 6.75 -7.34
CA LEU A 60 0.33 7.43 -6.46
C LEU A 60 1.62 7.81 -7.18
N LEU A 61 2.12 6.97 -8.10
CA LEU A 61 3.27 7.30 -8.93
C LEU A 61 3.00 8.51 -9.81
N ILE A 62 1.82 8.59 -10.44
CA ILE A 62 1.43 9.74 -11.26
C ILE A 62 1.40 11.02 -10.41
N ILE A 63 0.79 10.97 -9.22
CA ILE A 63 0.77 12.11 -8.29
C ILE A 63 2.20 12.55 -7.94
N PHE A 64 3.07 11.59 -7.61
CA PHE A 64 4.46 11.87 -7.27
C PHE A 64 5.21 12.55 -8.42
N LEU A 65 5.07 12.04 -9.65
CA LEU A 65 5.70 12.62 -10.84
C LEU A 65 5.16 14.02 -11.15
N LEU A 66 3.85 14.25 -11.01
CA LEU A 66 3.26 15.58 -11.17
C LEU A 66 3.79 16.54 -10.12
N PHE A 67 3.87 16.14 -8.86
CA PHE A 67 4.40 16.96 -7.78
C PHE A 67 5.86 17.34 -8.04
N GLN A 68 6.69 16.40 -8.51
CA GLN A 68 8.06 16.67 -8.89
C GLN A 68 8.16 17.65 -10.06
N LEU A 69 7.28 17.52 -11.07
CA LEU A 69 7.23 18.44 -12.21
C LEU A 69 6.85 19.88 -11.81
N PHE A 70 5.95 20.05 -10.85
CA PHE A 70 5.53 21.38 -10.38
C PHE A 70 6.52 22.04 -9.39
N GLN A 71 7.45 21.27 -8.82
CA GLN A 71 8.51 21.79 -7.93
C GLN A 71 9.86 22.00 -8.61
N ALA A 72 10.00 21.58 -9.87
CA ALA A 72 11.17 21.80 -10.73
C ALA A 72 10.99 23.05 -11.59
#